data_AF-A0A831SQW9-F1
#
_entry.id   AF-A0A831SQW9-F1
#
_cell.length_a   1.000
_cell.length_b   1.000
_cell.length_c   1.000
_cell.angle_alpha   90.00
_cell.angle_beta   90.00
_cell.angle_gamma   90.00
#
_symmetry.space_group_name_H-M   'P 1'
#
loop_
_entity.id
_entity.type
_entity.pdbx_description
1 polymer ?
#
loop_
_entity_poly.entity_id
_entity_poly.type
_entity_poly.pdbx_seq_one_letter_code
_entity_poly.pdbx_strand_id
1 'polypeptide(L)' 'MNGVRKNSKKLWEKDYKLNKQIEDFTVGNDYMLDRKLVKYDCLASIAHVKMLGKMGILKQKEVTELIKELTNIINLDAQG' A
#
# COMPACT_ATOMS: atom_id res chain seq x y z
N MET A 1 23.03 22.01 -12.61
CA MET A 1 21.72 22.69 -12.56
C MET A 1 20.65 21.61 -12.46
N ASN A 2 20.10 21.41 -11.26
CA ASN A 2 19.21 20.30 -10.93
C ASN A 2 17.77 20.60 -11.39
N GLY A 3 17.33 19.95 -12.45
CA GLY A 3 15.92 19.92 -12.86
C GLY A 3 15.24 18.68 -12.31
N VAL A 4 14.83 18.69 -11.04
CA VAL A 4 13.98 17.64 -10.48
C VAL A 4 12.61 17.74 -11.15
N ARG A 5 12.28 16.81 -12.04
CA ARG A 5 10.91 16.65 -12.53
C ARG A 5 10.03 16.11 -11.41
N LYS A 6 9.33 16.98 -10.70
CA LYS A 6 8.28 16.58 -9.76
C LYS A 6 6.94 16.50 -10.48
N ASN A 7 6.76 15.48 -11.32
CA ASN A 7 5.42 15.05 -11.74
C ASN A 7 5.02 13.84 -10.90
N SER A 8 4.43 14.10 -9.73
CA SER A 8 3.92 13.08 -8.83
C SER A 8 2.39 13.06 -8.90
N LYS A 9 1.83 12.42 -9.94
CA LYS A 9 0.42 12.04 -9.92
C LYS A 9 0.24 11.02 -8.79
N LYS A 10 -0.75 11.20 -7.90
CA LYS A 10 -0.98 10.23 -6.82
C LYS A 10 -1.41 8.89 -7.44
N LEU A 11 -1.00 7.78 -6.82
CA LEU A 11 -1.35 6.42 -7.28
C LEU A 11 -2.87 6.20 -7.44
N TRP A 12 -3.67 6.92 -6.65
CA TRP A 12 -5.13 6.83 -6.62
C TRP A 12 -5.85 7.98 -7.37
N GLU A 13 -5.13 8.90 -8.01
CA GLU A 13 -5.73 10.03 -8.71
C GLU A 13 -6.44 9.55 -9.98
N LYS A 14 -7.74 9.84 -10.08
CA LYS A 14 -8.59 9.54 -11.24
C LYS A 14 -8.40 10.60 -12.34
N ASP A 15 -9.11 10.45 -13.45
CA ASP A 15 -8.98 11.36 -14.62
C ASP A 15 -9.71 12.70 -14.45
N TYR A 16 -10.08 13.07 -13.22
CA TYR A 16 -10.65 14.36 -12.88
C TYR A 16 -9.78 15.07 -11.84
N LYS A 17 -9.79 16.40 -11.88
CA LYS A 17 -9.03 17.22 -10.93
C LYS A 17 -9.76 17.26 -9.59
N LEU A 18 -9.15 16.73 -8.54
CA LEU A 18 -9.69 16.77 -7.19
C LEU A 18 -9.68 18.22 -6.67
N ASN A 19 -10.73 18.61 -5.94
CA ASN A 19 -10.76 19.92 -5.29
C ASN A 19 -9.77 19.91 -4.12
N LYS A 20 -8.82 20.86 -4.15
CA LYS A 20 -7.76 20.96 -3.13
C LYS A 20 -8.29 21.14 -1.70
N GLN A 21 -9.37 21.91 -1.50
CA GLN A 21 -9.94 22.08 -0.16
C GLN A 21 -10.56 20.79 0.37
N ILE A 22 -11.19 20.01 -0.52
CA ILE A 22 -11.75 18.70 -0.16
C ILE A 22 -10.60 17.74 0.18
N GLU A 23 -9.53 17.75 -0.59
CA GLU A 23 -8.34 16.91 -0.38
C GLU A 23 -7.61 17.24 0.93
N ASP A 24 -7.36 18.52 1.20
CA ASP A 24 -6.71 18.97 2.44
C ASP A 24 -7.55 18.59 3.68
N PHE A 25 -8.89 18.64 3.56
CA PHE A 25 -9.80 18.24 4.64
C PHE A 25 -9.88 16.71 4.83
N THR A 26 -9.84 15.93 3.76
CA THR A 26 -10.08 14.47 3.80
C THR A 26 -8.82 13.62 3.90
N VAL A 27 -7.66 14.14 3.48
CA VAL A 27 -6.39 13.40 3.45
C VAL A 27 -5.37 14.02 4.39
N GLY A 28 -5.27 15.35 4.41
CA GLY A 28 -4.34 16.09 5.29
C GLY A 28 -2.94 15.46 5.38
N ASN A 29 -2.62 14.94 6.57
CA ASN A 29 -1.33 14.34 6.91
C ASN A 29 -1.34 12.80 6.97
N ASP A 30 -2.42 12.16 6.52
CA ASP A 30 -2.65 10.71 6.68
C ASP A 30 -1.53 9.88 6.05
N TYR A 31 -0.99 10.32 4.92
CA TYR A 31 0.14 9.64 4.26
C TYR A 31 1.38 9.49 5.18
N MET A 32 1.60 10.40 6.14
CA MET A 32 2.70 10.27 7.11
C MET A 32 2.43 9.17 8.13
N LEU A 33 1.18 9.00 8.52
CA LEU A 33 0.74 7.91 9.38
C LEU A 33 0.74 6.59 8.61
N ASP A 34 0.18 6.57 7.39
CA ASP A 34 0.12 5.39 6.53
C ASP A 34 1.50 4.78 6.31
N ARG A 35 2.53 5.62 6.09
CA ARG A 35 3.93 5.14 5.99
C ARG A 35 4.42 4.41 7.23
N LYS A 36 3.97 4.80 8.43
CA LYS A 36 4.30 4.08 9.67
C LYS A 36 3.51 2.77 9.82
N LEU A 37 2.42 2.62 9.08
CA LEU A 37 1.51 1.49 9.17
C LEU A 37 1.76 0.41 8.11
N VAL A 38 2.51 0.70 7.03
CA VAL A 38 2.78 -0.23 5.91
C VAL A 38 3.16 -1.64 6.39
N LYS A 39 4.13 -1.74 7.30
CA LYS A 39 4.57 -3.02 7.86
C LYS A 39 3.43 -3.78 8.55
N TYR A 40 2.63 -3.09 9.36
CA TYR A 40 1.56 -3.71 10.14
C TYR A 40 0.38 -4.12 9.26
N ASP A 41 0.06 -3.32 8.24
CA ASP A 41 -0.98 -3.64 7.25
C ASP A 41 -0.61 -4.87 6.41
N CYS A 42 0.66 -4.99 6.01
CA CYS A 42 1.16 -6.19 5.33
C CYS A 42 1.10 -7.44 6.23
N LEU A 43 1.43 -7.32 7.52
CA LEU A 43 1.33 -8.44 8.47
C LEU A 43 -0.12 -8.89 8.68
N ALA A 44 -1.06 -7.94 8.79
CA ALA A 44 -2.48 -8.23 8.88
C ALA A 44 -2.98 -8.93 7.60
N SER A 45 -2.55 -8.44 6.43
CA SER A 45 -2.86 -9.05 5.13
C SER A 45 -2.30 -10.48 5.02
N ILE A 46 -1.08 -10.75 5.49
CA ILE A 46 -0.51 -12.11 5.54
C ILE A 46 -1.38 -13.04 6.41
N ALA A 47 -1.83 -12.58 7.56
CA ALA A 47 -2.72 -13.35 8.43
C ALA A 47 -4.06 -13.66 7.71
N HIS A 48 -4.63 -12.68 7.03
CA HIS A 48 -5.86 -12.83 6.25
C HIS A 48 -5.67 -13.84 5.10
N VAL A 49 -4.59 -13.72 4.32
CA VAL A 49 -4.26 -14.65 3.22
C VAL A 49 -4.14 -16.09 3.72
N LYS A 50 -3.47 -16.31 4.86
CA LYS A 50 -3.36 -17.65 5.48
C LYS A 50 -4.74 -18.21 5.86
N MET A 51 -5.61 -17.37 6.41
CA MET A 51 -6.98 -17.75 6.76
C MET A 51 -7.79 -18.14 5.52
N LEU A 52 -7.72 -17.35 4.44
CA LEU A 52 -8.42 -17.63 3.18
C LEU A 52 -7.92 -18.93 2.54
N GLY A 53 -6.62 -19.22 2.62
CA GLY A 53 -6.05 -20.50 2.22
C GLY A 53 -6.61 -21.68 3.02
N LYS A 54 -6.72 -21.52 4.34
CA LYS A 54 -7.32 -22.55 5.22
C LYS A 54 -8.80 -22.81 4.91
N MET A 55 -9.54 -21.79 4.49
CA MET A 55 -10.94 -21.92 4.07
C MET A 55 -11.10 -22.51 2.66
N GLY A 56 -10.01 -22.72 1.93
CA GLY A 56 -10.05 -23.22 0.55
C GLY A 56 -10.49 -22.17 -0.48
N ILE A 57 -10.57 -20.89 -0.10
CA ILE A 57 -10.88 -19.78 -1.01
C ILE A 57 -9.69 -19.49 -1.92
N LEU A 58 -8.48 -19.57 -1.36
CA LEU A 58 -7.23 -19.44 -2.11
C LEU A 58 -6.53 -20.79 -2.25
N LYS A 59 -5.95 -21.04 -3.42
CA LYS A 59 -5.06 -22.18 -3.65
C LYS A 59 -3.75 -21.97 -2.89
N GLN A 60 -3.09 -23.07 -2.54
CA GLN A 60 -1.80 -23.03 -1.84
C GLN A 60 -0.74 -22.21 -2.59
N LYS A 61 -0.75 -22.24 -3.93
CA LYS A 61 0.14 -21.43 -4.76
C LYS A 61 -0.12 -19.93 -4.58
N GLU A 62 -1.38 -19.51 -4.64
CA GLU A 62 -1.79 -18.10 -4.46
C GLU A 62 -1.42 -17.60 -3.06
N VAL A 63 -1.67 -18.41 -2.02
CA VAL A 63 -1.25 -18.11 -0.64
C VAL A 63 0.26 -17.86 -0.56
N THR A 64 1.04 -18.72 -1.20
CA THR A 64 2.51 -18.63 -1.16
C THR A 64 3.01 -17.39 -1.89
N GLU A 65 2.48 -17.11 -3.08
CA GLU A 65 2.82 -15.94 -3.89
C GLU A 65 2.45 -14.63 -3.17
N LEU A 66 1.25 -14.55 -2.59
CA LEU A 66 0.79 -13.37 -1.85
C LEU A 66 1.65 -13.11 -0.60
N ILE A 67 1.96 -14.15 0.20
CA ILE A 67 2.81 -13.99 1.39
C ILE A 67 4.21 -13.52 0.99
N LYS A 68 4.77 -14.05 -0.10
CA LYS A 68 6.08 -13.64 -0.62
C LYS A 68 6.08 -12.17 -0.98
N GLU A 69 5.10 -11.70 -1.76
CA GLU A 69 5.08 -10.30 -2.20
C GLU A 69 4.72 -9.32 -1.07
N LEU A 70 3.85 -9.70 -0.12
CA LEU A 70 3.61 -8.89 1.09
C LEU A 70 4.87 -8.77 1.95
N THR A 71 5.66 -9.84 2.05
CA THR A 71 6.98 -9.79 2.73
C THR A 71 7.97 -8.90 1.98
N ASN A 72 7.94 -8.93 0.64
CA ASN A 72 8.76 -8.05 -0.18
C ASN A 72 8.41 -6.57 0.04
N ILE A 73 7.12 -6.22 0.14
CA ILE A 73 6.67 -4.85 0.46
C ILE A 73 7.24 -4.40 1.82
N ILE A 74 7.18 -5.25 2.86
CA ILE A 74 7.76 -4.94 4.18
C ILE A 74 9.26 -4.66 4.07
N ASN A 75 9.99 -5.45 3.28
CA ASN A 75 11.43 -5.28 3.10
C ASN A 75 11.78 -4.01 2.34
N LEU A 76 10.97 -3.63 1.35
CA LEU A 76 11.14 -2.39 0.60
C LEU A 76 10.85 -1.17 1.48
N ASP A 77 9.76 -1.19 2.25
CA ASP A 77 9.41 -0.14 3.21
C ASP A 77 10.53 0.10 4.25
N ALA A 78 11.17 -0.98 4.71
CA ALA A 78 12.29 -0.90 5.65
C ALA A 78 13.57 -0.24 5.05
N GLN A 79 13.67 -0.12 3.72
CA GLN A 79 14.82 0.48 3.03
C GLN A 79 14.64 1.98 2.75
N GLY A 80 13.44 2.53 2.98
CA GLY A 80 13.09 3.94 2.74
C GLY A 80 12.66 4.25 1.31
#